data_AF-A0A7W0VVN2-F1
#
_entry.id   AF-A0A7W0VVN2-F1
#
_cell.length_a   1.000
_cell.length_b   1.000
_cell.length_c   1.000
_cell.angle_alpha   90.00
_cell.angle_beta   90.00
_cell.angle_gamma   90.00
#
_symmetry.space_group_name_H-M   'P 1'
#
loop_
_entity.id
_entity.type
_entity.pdbx_description
1 polymer ?
#
loop_
_entity_poly.entity_id
_entity_poly.type
_entity_poly.pdbx_seq_one_letter_code
_entity_poly.pdbx_strand_id
1 'polypeptide(L)'
;ELPDAEGDAAVGKRTLVVRLGSDLCAQLYVVITTLAYLALPLGSLLGLPTRVVIAATLPVPLAVWRISRLGDAAKEEGHEQLTLLSVILLMGTAAAELAAFASLVSW
;
A
#
# COMPACT_ATOMS: atom_id res chain seq x y z
N GLU A 1 -11.24 -5.43 4.64
CA GLU A 1 -11.02 -5.56 6.09
C GLU A 1 -11.56 -4.37 6.88
N LEU A 2 -10.99 -3.16 6.74
CA LEU A 2 -11.50 -1.97 7.45
C LEU A 2 -13.00 -1.69 7.23
N PRO A 3 -13.51 -1.67 5.98
CA PRO A 3 -14.93 -1.46 5.73
C PRO A 3 -15.80 -2.68 6.02
N ASP A 4 -15.20 -3.88 6.05
CA ASP A 4 -15.91 -5.14 6.26
C ASP A 4 -15.97 -5.55 7.74
N ALA A 5 -15.51 -4.68 8.66
CA ALA A 5 -15.33 -5.01 10.07
C ALA A 5 -16.61 -5.60 10.71
N GLU A 6 -17.76 -4.95 10.49
CA GLU A 6 -19.05 -5.38 11.03
C GLU A 6 -19.53 -6.69 10.40
N GLY A 7 -19.40 -6.81 9.08
CA GLY A 7 -19.77 -8.03 8.35
C GLY A 7 -18.90 -9.22 8.74
N ASP A 8 -17.59 -9.02 8.88
CA ASP A 8 -16.61 -10.03 9.29
C ASP A 8 -16.85 -10.48 10.74
N ALA A 9 -17.16 -9.56 11.64
CA ALA A 9 -17.52 -9.88 13.02
C ALA A 9 -18.83 -10.69 13.09
N ALA A 10 -19.84 -10.33 12.29
CA ALA A 10 -21.14 -10.99 12.26
C ALA A 10 -21.06 -12.47 11.82
N VAL A 11 -20.11 -12.81 10.93
CA VAL A 11 -19.86 -14.20 10.49
C VAL A 11 -18.78 -14.91 11.31
N GLY A 12 -18.30 -14.31 12.39
CA GLY A 12 -17.32 -14.91 13.30
C GLY A 12 -15.88 -14.97 12.77
N LYS A 13 -15.54 -14.18 11.75
CA LYS A 13 -14.14 -14.06 11.30
C LYS A 13 -13.30 -13.33 12.35
N ARG A 14 -12.02 -13.69 12.40
CA ARG A 14 -11.03 -13.13 13.33
C ARG A 14 -9.96 -12.32 12.58
N THR A 15 -10.40 -11.45 11.67
CA THR A 15 -9.52 -10.55 10.90
C THR A 15 -8.82 -9.57 11.84
N LEU A 16 -7.74 -8.94 11.35
CA LEU A 16 -6.93 -8.04 12.17
C LEU A 16 -7.78 -6.88 12.69
N VAL A 17 -8.64 -6.34 11.83
CA VAL A 17 -9.60 -5.27 12.14
C VAL A 17 -10.61 -5.69 13.21
N VAL A 18 -11.15 -6.90 13.15
CA VAL A 18 -12.10 -7.40 14.17
C VAL A 18 -11.43 -7.60 15.52
N ARG A 19 -10.13 -7.94 15.55
CA ARG A 19 -9.39 -8.20 16.80
C ARG A 19 -8.81 -6.94 17.45
N LEU A 20 -8.35 -5.99 16.63
CA LEU A 20 -7.59 -4.82 17.08
C LEU A 20 -8.39 -3.51 16.99
N GLY A 21 -9.53 -3.53 16.30
CA GLY A 21 -10.33 -2.35 16.00
C GLY A 21 -9.83 -1.60 14.75
N SER A 22 -10.73 -0.80 14.16
CA SER A 22 -10.46 0.00 12.97
C SER A 22 -9.32 0.99 13.16
N ASP A 23 -9.27 1.66 14.31
CA ASP A 23 -8.31 2.73 14.57
C ASP A 23 -6.87 2.20 14.65
N LEU A 24 -6.65 1.09 15.36
CA LEU A 24 -5.33 0.46 15.45
C LEU A 24 -4.90 -0.14 14.12
N CYS A 25 -5.83 -0.74 13.36
CA CYS A 25 -5.54 -1.23 12.01
C CYS A 25 -5.18 -0.10 11.03
N ALA A 26 -5.86 1.05 11.11
CA ALA A 26 -5.52 2.23 10.32
C ALA A 26 -4.11 2.73 10.66
N GLN A 27 -3.75 2.82 11.94
CA GLN A 27 -2.39 3.17 12.37
C GLN A 27 -1.35 2.18 11.87
N LEU A 28 -1.60 0.87 11.99
CA LEU A 28 -0.70 -0.17 11.49
C LEU A 28 -0.52 -0.07 9.97
N TYR A 29 -1.59 0.21 9.22
CA TYR A 29 -1.51 0.42 7.78
C TYR A 29 -0.57 1.58 7.43
N VAL A 30 -0.67 2.71 8.14
CA VAL A 30 0.23 3.85 7.95
C VAL A 30 1.67 3.46 8.26
N VAL A 31 1.93 2.85 9.43
CA VAL A 31 3.27 2.46 9.87
C VAL A 31 3.94 1.51 8.88
N ILE A 32 3.24 0.43 8.49
CA ILE A 32 3.76 -0.57 7.55
C ILE A 32 4.04 0.07 6.18
N THR A 33 3.14 0.92 5.70
CA THR A 33 3.31 1.62 4.41
C THR A 33 4.52 2.56 4.45
N THR A 34 4.69 3.34 5.52
CA THR A 34 5.86 4.20 5.71
C THR A 34 7.14 3.38 5.77
N LEU A 35 7.16 2.27 6.51
CA LEU A 35 8.32 1.38 6.59
C LEU A 35 8.67 0.77 5.23
N ALA A 36 7.68 0.41 4.41
CA ALA A 36 7.90 -0.10 3.06
C ALA A 36 8.64 0.92 2.17
N TYR A 37 8.23 2.20 2.21
CA TYR A 37 8.94 3.25 1.46
C TYR A 37 10.32 3.58 2.04
N LEU A 38 10.48 3.53 3.37
CA LEU A 38 11.79 3.69 4.01
C LEU A 38 12.74 2.51 3.74
N ALA A 39 12.23 1.34 3.35
CA ALA A 39 13.05 0.21 2.94
C ALA A 39 13.70 0.41 1.56
N LEU A 40 13.15 1.26 0.69
CA LEU A 40 13.70 1.54 -0.64
C LEU A 40 15.12 2.13 -0.62
N PRO A 41 15.44 3.17 0.18
CA PRO A 41 16.81 3.66 0.31
C PRO A 41 17.76 2.60 0.90
N LEU A 42 17.28 1.77 1.83
CA LEU A 42 18.07 0.62 2.34
C LEU A 42 18.36 -0.38 1.22
N GLY A 43 17.39 -0.67 0.35
CA GLY A 43 17.59 -1.47 -0.85
C GLY A 43 18.68 -0.88 -1.74
N SER A 44 18.66 0.44 -1.98
CA SER A 44 19.71 1.11 -2.76
C SER A 44 21.11 0.91 -2.16
N LEU A 45 21.25 0.95 -0.82
CA LEU A 45 22.52 0.71 -0.13
C LEU A 45 22.99 -0.74 -0.25
N LEU A 46 22.06 -1.69 -0.40
CA LEU A 46 22.33 -3.12 -0.59
C LEU A 46 22.54 -3.53 -2.05
N GLY A 47 22.66 -2.57 -2.97
CA GLY A 47 22.94 -2.80 -4.39
C GLY A 47 21.70 -2.87 -5.28
N LEU A 48 20.53 -2.47 -4.79
CA LEU A 48 19.33 -2.36 -5.62
C LEU A 48 19.54 -1.22 -6.64
N PRO A 49 19.33 -1.46 -7.95
CA PRO A 49 19.59 -0.45 -8.97
C PRO A 49 18.74 0.80 -8.76
N THR A 50 19.35 1.98 -8.86
CA THR A 50 18.68 3.27 -8.63
C THR A 50 17.44 3.46 -9.50
N ARG A 51 17.43 2.90 -10.72
CA ARG A 51 16.26 2.93 -11.62
C ARG A 51 15.05 2.20 -11.03
N VAL A 52 15.28 1.06 -10.36
CA VAL A 52 14.23 0.28 -9.68
C VAL A 52 13.72 1.04 -8.46
N VAL A 53 14.63 1.66 -7.69
CA VAL A 53 14.26 2.52 -6.55
C VAL A 53 13.37 3.68 -6.99
N ILE A 54 13.75 4.39 -8.07
CA ILE A 54 12.96 5.50 -8.62
C ILE A 54 11.58 5.02 -9.08
N ALA A 55 11.52 3.89 -9.79
CA ALA A 55 10.26 3.29 -10.24
C ALA A 55 9.35 2.94 -9.05
N ALA A 56 9.90 2.36 -7.98
CA ALA A 56 9.16 2.03 -6.76
C ALA A 56 8.71 3.26 -5.96
N THR A 57 9.33 4.43 -6.16
CA THR A 57 8.91 5.70 -5.54
C THR A 57 7.83 6.47 -6.31
N LEU A 58 7.60 6.20 -7.60
CA LEU A 58 6.53 6.85 -8.39
C LEU A 58 5.13 6.80 -7.70
N PRO A 59 4.74 5.68 -7.06
CA PRO A 59 3.53 5.54 -6.26
C PRO A 59 3.37 6.45 -5.04
N VAL A 60 4.46 7.02 -4.50
CA VAL A 60 4.49 7.67 -3.18
C VAL A 60 3.41 8.73 -3.01
N PRO A 61 3.18 9.66 -3.97
CA PRO A 61 2.14 10.68 -3.82
C PRO A 61 0.74 10.09 -3.65
N LEU A 62 0.44 8.98 -4.35
CA LEU A 62 -0.86 8.29 -4.22
C LEU A 62 -0.97 7.57 -2.88
N ALA A 63 0.11 6.95 -2.39
CA ALA A 63 0.12 6.32 -1.09
C ALA A 63 -0.07 7.34 0.04
N VAL A 64 0.58 8.50 -0.04
CA VAL A 64 0.40 9.61 0.91
C VAL A 64 -1.04 10.13 0.87
N TRP A 65 -1.59 10.34 -0.33
CA TRP A 65 -2.99 10.75 -0.48
C TRP A 65 -3.96 9.73 0.14
N ARG A 66 -3.73 8.44 -0.09
CA ARG A 66 -4.55 7.36 0.48
C ARG A 66 -4.49 7.32 2.00
N ILE A 67 -3.29 7.48 2.59
CA ILE A 67 -3.12 7.58 4.04
C ILE A 67 -3.87 8.78 4.61
N SER A 68 -3.80 9.94 3.94
CA SER A 68 -4.48 11.16 4.40
C SER A 68 -6.00 11.04 4.38
N ARG A 69 -6.55 10.20 3.49
CA ARG A 69 -8.00 9.96 3.36
C ARG A 69 -8.50 8.77 4.18
N LEU A 70 -7.63 8.02 4.85
CA LEU A 70 -8.03 6.80 5.56
C LEU A 70 -9.01 7.06 6.72
N GLY A 71 -8.87 8.21 7.39
CA GLY A 71 -9.77 8.64 8.46
C GLY A 71 -11.16 9.09 7.97
N ASP A 72 -11.22 9.66 6.76
CA ASP A 72 -12.48 10.08 6.13
C ASP A 72 -13.19 8.92 5.43
N ALA A 73 -12.41 8.00 4.84
CA ALA A 73 -12.91 6.79 4.18
C ALA A 73 -13.58 5.80 5.15
N ALA A 74 -13.26 5.86 6.45
CA ALA A 74 -13.99 5.11 7.46
C ALA A 74 -15.46 5.56 7.62
N LYS A 75 -15.85 6.70 7.04
CA LYS A 75 -17.18 7.31 7.18
C LYS A 75 -18.04 7.38 5.91
N GLU A 76 -17.49 7.16 4.71
CA GLU A 76 -18.24 7.33 3.45
C GLU A 76 -18.09 6.15 2.46
N GLU A 77 -19.14 5.95 1.65
CA GLU A 77 -19.40 4.91 0.63
C GLU A 77 -18.36 4.80 -0.51
N GLY A 78 -17.21 5.47 -0.43
CA GLY A 78 -16.16 5.51 -1.46
C GLY A 78 -15.16 4.34 -1.45
N HIS A 79 -15.51 3.20 -0.84
CA HIS A 79 -14.57 2.08 -0.59
C HIS A 79 -14.09 1.37 -1.87
N GLU A 80 -14.92 1.33 -2.91
CA GLU A 80 -14.58 0.69 -4.18
C GLU A 80 -13.48 1.44 -4.94
N GLN A 81 -13.54 2.78 -4.97
CA GLN A 81 -12.54 3.60 -5.64
C GLN A 81 -11.17 3.49 -4.95
N LEU A 82 -11.14 3.46 -3.61
CA LEU A 82 -9.91 3.27 -2.86
C LEU A 82 -9.32 1.88 -3.11
N THR A 83 -10.17 0.85 -3.19
CA THR A 83 -9.73 -0.52 -3.50
C THR A 83 -9.17 -0.62 -4.91
N LEU A 84 -9.87 -0.05 -5.90
CA LEU A 84 -9.44 -0.04 -7.29
C LEU A 84 -8.13 0.74 -7.48
N LEU A 85 -7.99 1.91 -6.85
CA LEU A 85 -6.74 2.68 -6.84
C LEU A 85 -5.59 1.90 -6.19
N SER A 86 -5.86 1.07 -5.19
CA SER A 86 -4.84 0.20 -4.57
C SER A 86 -4.31 -0.83 -5.55
N VAL A 87 -5.21 -1.45 -6.31
CA VAL A 87 -4.86 -2.45 -7.32
C VAL A 87 -4.06 -1.80 -8.44
N ILE A 88 -4.51 -0.64 -8.94
CA ILE A 88 -3.77 0.13 -9.95
C ILE A 88 -2.38 0.49 -9.45
N LEU A 89 -2.26 0.95 -8.20
CA LEU A 89 -0.98 1.29 -7.60
C LEU A 89 -0.05 0.08 -7.56
N LEU A 90 -0.53 -1.05 -7.04
CA LEU A 90 0.26 -2.28 -6.92
C LEU A 90 0.72 -2.78 -8.30
N MET A 91 -0.21 -2.90 -9.24
CA MET A 91 0.08 -3.38 -10.59
C MET A 91 1.00 -2.42 -11.36
N GLY A 92 0.78 -1.12 -11.23
CA GLY A 92 1.62 -0.09 -11.85
C GLY A 92 3.05 -0.10 -11.29
N THR A 93 3.20 -0.26 -9.97
CA THR A 93 4.52 -0.37 -9.33
C THR A 93 5.25 -1.61 -9.82
N ALA A 94 4.59 -2.77 -9.80
CA ALA A 94 5.19 -4.03 -10.24
C ALA A 94 5.60 -3.98 -11.72
N ALA A 95 4.77 -3.40 -12.59
CA ALA A 95 5.10 -3.22 -14.01
C ALA A 95 6.29 -2.28 -14.21
N ALA A 96 6.37 -1.18 -13.45
CA ALA A 96 7.49 -0.23 -13.52
C ALA A 96 8.79 -0.86 -13.03
N GLU A 97 8.76 -1.64 -11.94
CA GLU A 97 9.91 -2.41 -11.44
C GLU A 97 10.37 -3.44 -12.47
N LEU A 98 9.44 -4.22 -13.05
CA LEU A 98 9.74 -5.20 -14.10
C LEU A 98 10.42 -4.54 -15.30
N ALA A 99 9.87 -3.42 -15.78
CA ALA A 99 10.45 -2.66 -16.89
C ALA A 99 11.85 -2.13 -16.54
N ALA A 100 12.06 -1.64 -15.31
CA ALA A 100 13.35 -1.19 -14.83
C ALA A 100 14.37 -2.33 -14.83
N PHE A 101 14.02 -3.51 -14.31
CA PHE A 101 14.88 -4.69 -14.35
C PHE A 101 15.15 -5.17 -15.79
N ALA A 102 14.14 -5.23 -16.65
CA ALA A 102 14.30 -5.60 -18.05
C ALA A 102 15.29 -4.66 -18.79
N SER A 103 15.24 -3.35 -18.49
CA SER A 103 16.17 -2.37 -19.07
C SER A 103 17.63 -2.53 -18.62
N LEU A 104 17.87 -3.24 -17.51
CA LEU A 104 19.21 -3.55 -17.01
C LEU A 104 19.77 -4.83 -17.64
N VAL A 105 18.91 -5.76 -18.04
CA VAL A 105 19.28 -7.05 -18.65
C VAL A 105 19.51 -6.94 -20.17
N SER A 106 18.96 -5.91 -20.82
CA SER A 106 19.05 -5.71 -22.28
C SER A 106 20.42 -5.17 -22.78
N TRP A 107 21.53 -5.64 -22.22
CA TRP A 107 22.90 -5.31 -22.66
C TRP A 107 23.70 -6.57 -23.01
#